data_AF-A0A522FL60-F1
#
_entry.id   AF-A0A522FL60-F1
#
_cell.length_a   1.000
_cell.length_b   1.000
_cell.length_c   1.000
_cell.angle_alpha   90.00
_cell.angle_beta   90.00
_cell.angle_gamma   90.00
#
_symmetry.space_group_name_H-M   'P 1'
#
loop_
_entity.id
_entity.type
_entity.pdbx_description
1 polymer ?
#
loop_
_entity_poly.entity_id
_entity_poly.type
_entity_poly.pdbx_seq_one_letter_code
_entity_poly.pdbx_strand_id
1 'polypeptide(L)'
;MIIQGRDVKVYDNGGETNDRYTAVIDGSVYSMNKIPNHPGYGFDQYSGEVSEGFEYNESWGVEVHDINALPEETVKAIIQRFENK
;
A
#
# COMPACT_ATOMS: atom_id res chain seq x y z
N MET A 1 9.61 5.52 2.02
CA MET A 1 9.30 6.95 2.34
C MET A 1 8.81 7.03 3.79
N ILE A 2 8.93 8.18 4.46
CA ILE A 2 8.47 8.31 5.85
C ILE A 2 7.09 8.96 5.92
N ILE A 3 6.13 8.28 6.54
CA ILE A 3 4.77 8.78 6.78
C ILE A 3 4.50 8.71 8.29
N GLN A 4 4.23 9.85 8.92
CA GLN A 4 4.03 9.97 10.38
C GLN A 4 5.12 9.27 11.23
N GLY A 5 6.38 9.31 10.78
CA GLY A 5 7.51 8.70 11.50
C GLY A 5 7.70 7.20 11.27
N ARG A 6 6.88 6.56 10.44
CA ARG A 6 7.02 5.14 10.05
C ARG A 6 7.59 5.02 8.64
N ASP A 7 8.43 4.01 8.42
CA ASP A 7 8.89 3.67 7.07
C ASP A 7 7.77 2.94 6.33
N VAL A 8 7.38 3.52 5.21
CA VAL A 8 6.34 3.00 4.32
C VAL A 8 6.94 2.87 2.93
N LYS A 9 6.78 1.70 2.33
CA LYS A 9 7.07 1.51 0.90
C LYS A 9 5.76 1.33 0.16
N VAL A 10 5.62 1.99 -0.98
CA VAL A 10 4.45 1.84 -1.83
C VAL A 10 4.92 1.57 -3.24
N TYR A 11 4.34 0.58 -3.89
CA TYR A 11 4.62 0.21 -5.26
C TYR A 11 3.34 0.42 -6.07
N ASP A 12 3.44 1.09 -7.21
CA ASP A 12 2.34 1.26 -8.17
C ASP A 12 2.47 0.19 -9.26
N ASN A 13 1.56 -0.80 -9.23
CA ASN A 13 1.56 -1.93 -10.16
C ASN A 13 0.76 -1.66 -11.45
N GLY A 14 0.29 -0.43 -11.65
CA GLY A 14 -0.43 -0.06 -12.87
C GLY A 14 -1.92 -0.41 -12.87
N GLY A 15 -2.42 -1.19 -11.91
CA GLY A 15 -3.86 -1.45 -11.75
C GLY A 15 -4.49 -2.19 -12.94
N GLU A 16 -3.76 -3.12 -13.56
CA GLU A 16 -4.35 -4.08 -14.51
C GLU A 16 -5.34 -5.03 -13.81
N THR A 17 -5.19 -5.21 -12.50
CA THR A 17 -6.06 -5.95 -11.59
C THR A 17 -6.74 -5.00 -10.58
N ASN A 18 -7.54 -5.54 -9.65
CA ASN A 18 -8.28 -4.72 -8.67
C ASN A 18 -7.35 -3.99 -7.68
N ASP A 19 -6.12 -4.45 -7.52
CA ASP A 19 -5.04 -3.81 -6.81
C ASP A 19 -4.26 -2.88 -7.74
N ARG A 20 -4.13 -1.62 -7.33
CA ARG A 20 -3.32 -0.58 -7.98
C ARG A 20 -1.99 -0.36 -7.26
N TYR A 21 -1.98 -0.55 -5.94
CA TYR A 21 -0.82 -0.33 -5.11
C TYR A 21 -0.53 -1.52 -4.21
N THR A 22 0.74 -1.77 -3.96
CA THR A 22 1.20 -2.63 -2.87
C THR A 22 1.91 -1.76 -1.85
N ALA A 23 1.43 -1.75 -0.60
CA ALA A 23 2.04 -1.00 0.48
C ALA A 23 2.69 -1.96 1.49
N VAL A 24 3.90 -1.62 1.94
CA VAL A 24 4.56 -2.28 3.07
C VAL A 24 4.66 -1.30 4.22
N ILE A 25 4.02 -1.65 5.34
CA ILE A 25 3.89 -0.83 6.54
C ILE A 25 4.33 -1.67 7.74
N ASP A 26 5.43 -1.29 8.38
CA ASP A 26 6.00 -2.02 9.54
C ASP A 26 6.23 -3.52 9.28
N GLY A 27 6.55 -3.89 8.03
CA GLY A 27 6.74 -5.28 7.60
C GLY A 27 5.48 -5.97 7.06
N SER A 28 4.29 -5.43 7.35
CA SER A 28 3.02 -5.96 6.85
C SER A 28 2.78 -5.50 5.41
N VAL A 29 2.38 -6.41 4.53
CA VAL A 29 2.09 -6.16 3.11
C VAL A 29 0.59 -6.00 2.90
N TYR A 30 0.19 -4.95 2.19
CA TYR A 30 -1.19 -4.62 1.87
C TYR A 30 -1.35 -4.42 0.37
N SER A 31 -2.39 -5.02 -0.20
CA SER A 31 -2.79 -4.77 -1.59
C SER A 31 -3.96 -3.78 -1.59
N MET A 32 -3.80 -2.68 -2.31
CA MET A 32 -4.67 -1.52 -2.25
C MET A 32 -5.19 -1.13 -3.63
N ASN A 33 -6.47 -0.75 -3.72
CA ASN A 33 -7.04 -0.12 -4.91
C ASN A 33 -6.58 1.35 -5.01
N LYS A 34 -6.86 1.98 -6.16
CA LYS A 34 -6.79 3.43 -6.34
C LYS A 34 -7.66 4.20 -5.35
N ILE A 35 -8.81 3.64 -4.95
CA ILE A 35 -9.73 4.23 -3.97
C ILE A 35 -10.05 3.17 -2.90
N PRO A 36 -9.14 2.94 -1.94
CA PRO A 36 -9.21 1.80 -1.01
C PRO A 36 -10.43 1.84 -0.08
N ASN A 37 -11.00 3.02 0.17
CA ASN A 37 -12.18 3.19 1.02
C ASN A 37 -13.51 3.25 0.23
N HIS A 38 -13.48 3.05 -1.09
CA HIS A 38 -14.69 3.14 -1.91
C HIS A 38 -15.60 1.92 -1.68
N PRO A 39 -16.92 2.07 -1.44
CA PRO A 39 -17.80 0.94 -1.12
C PRO A 39 -17.91 -0.11 -2.23
N GLY A 40 -17.69 0.27 -3.49
CA GLY A 40 -17.71 -0.63 -4.65
C GLY A 40 -16.34 -1.12 -5.14
N TYR A 41 -15.23 -0.55 -4.67
CA TYR A 41 -13.87 -0.89 -5.13
C TYR A 41 -12.92 -1.24 -3.99
N GLY A 42 -13.36 -1.11 -2.74
CA GLY A 42 -12.56 -1.03 -1.51
C GLY A 42 -11.68 -2.22 -1.24
N PHE A 43 -10.60 -2.29 -1.99
CA PHE A 43 -9.54 -3.27 -1.85
C PHE A 43 -8.45 -2.59 -1.02
N ASP A 44 -8.37 -2.97 0.25
CA ASP A 44 -7.26 -2.67 1.15
C ASP A 44 -7.06 -3.89 2.05
N GLN A 45 -6.41 -4.89 1.48
CA GLN A 45 -6.35 -6.24 2.03
C GLN A 45 -4.94 -6.55 2.52
N TYR A 46 -4.86 -6.98 3.78
CA TYR A 46 -3.65 -7.58 4.32
C TYR A 46 -3.31 -8.84 3.52
N SER A 47 -2.09 -8.88 2.98
CA SER A 47 -1.61 -9.96 2.12
C SER A 47 -0.63 -10.89 2.82
N GLY A 48 0.07 -10.42 3.87
CA GLY A 48 1.06 -11.19 4.61
C GLY A 48 2.13 -10.30 5.26
N GLU A 49 3.17 -10.92 5.81
CA GLU A 49 4.35 -10.21 6.33
C GLU A 49 5.59 -10.44 5.43
N VAL A 50 6.46 -9.43 5.32
CA VAL A 50 7.79 -9.58 4.66
C VAL A 50 8.62 -10.70 5.31
N SER A 51 8.45 -10.92 6.62
CA SER A 51 9.14 -11.99 7.37
C SER A 51 8.68 -13.40 6.98
N GLU A 52 7.52 -13.55 6.32
CA GLU A 52 6.96 -14.83 5.86
C GLU A 52 7.45 -15.22 4.46
N GLY A 53 8.41 -14.47 3.89
CA GLY A 53 8.97 -14.73 2.56
C GLY A 53 8.33 -13.90 1.45
N PHE A 54 7.59 -12.84 1.77
CA PHE A 54 7.21 -11.82 0.80
C PHE A 54 8.46 -11.01 0.41
N GLU A 55 9.16 -11.47 -0.63
CA GLU A 55 10.29 -10.76 -1.20
C GLU A 55 9.79 -9.64 -2.12
N TYR A 56 10.32 -8.43 -1.92
CA TYR A 56 10.16 -7.32 -2.86
C TYR A 56 10.60 -7.79 -4.24
N ASN A 57 9.69 -7.75 -5.21
CA ASN A 57 10.01 -8.15 -6.58
C ASN A 57 9.43 -7.16 -7.60
N GLU A 58 9.90 -7.24 -8.83
CA GLU A 58 9.49 -6.33 -9.92
C GLU A 58 7.99 -6.41 -10.24
N SER A 59 7.31 -7.51 -9.87
CA SER A 59 5.86 -7.65 -10.09
C SER A 59 5.00 -6.83 -9.14
N TRP A 60 5.59 -6.25 -8.08
CA TRP A 60 4.87 -5.31 -7.20
C TRP A 60 4.70 -3.93 -7.83
N GLY A 61 5.42 -3.66 -8.92
CA GLY A 61 5.33 -2.41 -9.67
C GLY A 61 6.46 -1.43 -9.38
N VAL A 62 6.22 -0.18 -9.75
CA VAL A 62 7.22 0.91 -9.62
C VAL A 62 7.15 1.49 -8.22
N GLU A 63 8.28 1.55 -7.51
CA GLU A 63 8.33 2.18 -6.18
C GLU A 63 7.99 3.67 -6.28
N VAL A 64 7.02 4.09 -5.47
CA VAL A 64 6.63 5.49 -5.30
C VAL A 64 7.49 6.08 -4.20
N HIS A 65 8.27 7.10 -4.52
CA HIS A 65 9.17 7.75 -3.56
C HIS A 65 8.60 9.04 -2.95
N ASP A 66 7.55 9.63 -3.54
CA ASP A 66 6.89 10.85 -3.06
C ASP A 66 5.45 10.56 -2.66
N ILE A 67 5.11 10.85 -1.39
CA ILE A 67 3.76 10.68 -0.86
C ILE A 67 2.73 11.52 -1.62
N ASN A 68 3.12 12.68 -2.15
CA ASN A 68 2.22 13.57 -2.89
C ASN A 68 1.85 13.02 -4.27
N ALA A 69 2.56 11.98 -4.75
CA ALA A 69 2.20 11.27 -5.96
C ALA A 69 1.05 10.27 -5.73
N LEU A 70 0.73 9.96 -4.48
CA LEU A 70 -0.37 9.05 -4.13
C LEU A 70 -1.70 9.82 -4.07
N PRO A 71 -2.82 9.20 -4.46
CA PRO A 71 -4.15 9.74 -4.20
C PRO A 71 -4.37 9.96 -2.70
N GLU A 72 -5.09 11.02 -2.35
CA GLU A 72 -5.40 11.37 -0.96
C GLU A 72 -6.02 10.18 -0.18
N GLU A 73 -6.94 9.45 -0.81
CA GLU A 73 -7.60 8.29 -0.19
C GLU A 73 -6.65 7.11 0.04
N THR A 74 -5.63 6.94 -0.80
CA THR A 74 -4.57 5.94 -0.59
C THR A 74 -3.73 6.30 0.63
N VAL A 75 -3.36 7.58 0.76
CA VAL A 75 -2.62 8.08 1.93
C VAL A 75 -3.44 7.91 3.21
N LYS A 76 -4.73 8.25 3.20
CA LYS A 76 -5.62 8.04 4.35
C LYS A 76 -5.70 6.58 4.76
N ALA A 77 -5.85 5.65 3.81
CA ALA A 77 -5.90 4.22 4.12
C ALA A 77 -4.58 3.72 4.74
N ILE A 78 -3.43 4.17 4.23
CA ILE A 78 -2.12 3.88 4.83
C ILE A 78 -2.08 4.36 6.29
N ILE A 79 -2.48 5.60 6.54
CA ILE A 79 -2.47 6.19 7.90
C ILE A 79 -3.43 5.43 8.84
N GLN A 80 -4.61 5.03 8.38
CA GLN A 80 -5.55 4.23 9.17
C GLN A 80 -4.94 2.90 9.65
N ARG A 81 -3.96 2.34 8.93
CA ARG A 81 -3.23 1.13 9.37
C ARG A 81 -2.30 1.39 10.55
N PHE A 82 -1.90 2.63 10.79
CA PHE A 82 -1.11 3.00 11.95
C PHE A 82 -1.96 3.08 13.23
N GLU A 83 -3.20 3.53 13.08
CA GLU A 83 -4.14 3.79 14.19
C GLU A 83 -4.88 2.53 14.68
N ASN A 84 -5.01 1.52 13.81
CA ASN A 84 -5.66 0.24 14.13
C ASN A 84 -4.70 -0.83 14.71
N LYS A 85 -3.47 -0.45 15.06
CA LYS A 85 -2.48 -1.29 15.77
C LYS A 85 -2.19 -0.69 17.14
#